data_AF-A0A7K9UML5-F1
#
_entry.id   AF-A0A7K9UML5-F1
#
_cell.length_a   1.000
_cell.length_b   1.000
_cell.length_c   1.000
_cell.angle_alpha   90.00
_cell.angle_beta   90.00
_cell.angle_gamma   90.00
#
_symmetry.space_group_name_H-M   'P 1'
#
loop_
_entity.id
_entity.type
_entity.pdbx_description
1 polymer ?
#
loop_
_entity_poly.entity_id
_entity_poly.type
_entity_poly.pdbx_seq_one_letter_code
_entity_poly.pdbx_strand_id
1 'polypeptide(L)'
;GGEPLPEVSSHVFEDDDDPKLSSSEVTVRVSPQRGAHGQRLVCSATNEAGGDPAETGVTVSVLFPPEPPTIEGLESPQVRAGDTLRLVCVARGGNPPPSLHWDKVRGHWERWEHWGGALGALGQGAGGTESVGMGHWDTVWGHWECWEHW
;
A
#
# COMPACT_ATOMS: atom_id res chain seq x y z
N GLY A 1 15.95 11.91 -11.06
CA GLY A 1 16.51 10.75 -11.77
C GLY A 1 15.35 9.99 -12.35
N GLY A 2 15.31 9.80 -13.67
CA GLY A 2 14.28 8.97 -14.29
C GLY A 2 14.64 7.49 -14.15
N GLU A 3 13.65 6.66 -13.84
CA GLU A 3 13.78 5.19 -13.87
C GLU A 3 14.24 4.77 -15.28
N PRO A 4 15.21 3.84 -15.43
CA PRO A 4 15.60 3.35 -16.74
C PRO A 4 14.39 2.73 -17.45
N LEU A 5 14.24 3.03 -18.74
CA LEU A 5 13.24 2.39 -19.59
C LEU A 5 13.46 0.86 -19.58
N PRO A 6 12.39 0.05 -19.58
CA PRO A 6 12.54 -1.40 -19.64
C PRO A 6 13.22 -1.81 -20.94
N GLU A 7 14.06 -2.84 -20.88
CA GLU A 7 14.68 -3.40 -22.09
C GLU A 7 13.61 -4.09 -22.94
N VAL A 8 13.52 -3.70 -24.21
CA VAL A 8 12.55 -4.25 -25.18
C VAL A 8 13.30 -4.97 -26.29
N SER A 9 12.89 -6.22 -26.57
CA SER A 9 13.33 -6.99 -27.73
C SER A 9 12.12 -7.37 -28.56
N SER A 10 12.20 -7.22 -29.87
CA SER A 10 11.12 -7.57 -30.80
C SER A 10 11.65 -8.46 -31.91
N HIS A 11 10.90 -9.50 -32.25
CA HIS A 11 11.18 -10.40 -33.35
C HIS A 11 9.93 -10.52 -34.22
N VAL A 12 10.09 -10.37 -35.53
CA VAL A 12 9.02 -10.55 -36.52
C VAL A 12 9.30 -11.86 -37.25
N PHE A 13 8.28 -12.70 -37.33
CA PHE A 13 8.24 -13.96 -38.04
C PHE A 13 7.35 -13.77 -39.27
N GLU A 14 7.87 -14.08 -40.44
CA GLU A 14 7.09 -14.11 -41.68
C GLU A 14 6.54 -15.53 -41.87
N ASP A 15 5.31 -15.66 -42.36
CA ASP A 15 4.73 -16.96 -42.66
C ASP A 15 5.29 -17.48 -43.99
N ASP A 16 5.93 -18.67 -43.97
CA ASP A 16 6.56 -19.29 -45.14
C ASP A 16 5.54 -19.62 -46.25
N ASP A 17 4.31 -20.00 -45.88
CA ASP A 17 3.24 -20.36 -46.80
C ASP A 17 2.51 -19.12 -47.39
N ASP A 18 2.50 -18.01 -46.66
CA ASP A 18 1.81 -16.77 -47.03
C ASP A 18 2.69 -15.55 -46.68
N PRO A 19 3.58 -15.08 -47.57
CA PRO A 19 4.56 -14.01 -47.28
C PRO A 19 3.93 -12.62 -47.06
N LYS A 20 2.59 -12.54 -47.11
CA LYS A 20 1.81 -11.34 -46.77
C LYS A 20 1.36 -11.34 -45.32
N LEU A 21 1.53 -12.45 -44.61
CA LEU A 21 1.23 -12.60 -43.20
C LEU A 21 2.54 -12.59 -42.41
N SER A 22 2.50 -11.90 -41.28
CA SER A 22 3.59 -11.89 -40.34
C SER A 22 3.05 -11.86 -38.91
N SER A 23 3.80 -12.51 -38.02
CA SER A 23 3.58 -12.52 -36.58
C SER A 23 4.73 -11.80 -35.90
N SER A 24 4.46 -11.05 -34.83
CA SER A 24 5.51 -10.34 -34.08
C SER A 24 5.46 -10.75 -32.62
N GLU A 25 6.61 -11.09 -32.05
CA GLU A 25 6.78 -11.33 -30.62
C GLU A 25 7.62 -10.22 -30.01
N VAL A 26 7.06 -9.55 -29.00
CA VAL A 26 7.74 -8.48 -28.25
C VAL A 26 7.93 -8.94 -26.82
N THR A 27 9.19 -9.01 -26.39
CA THR A 27 9.59 -9.33 -25.01
C THR A 27 10.06 -8.06 -24.31
N VAL A 28 9.42 -7.74 -23.19
CA VAL A 28 9.79 -6.60 -22.34
C VAL A 28 10.30 -7.12 -20.99
N ARG A 29 11.47 -6.67 -20.57
CA ARG A 29 12.03 -7.00 -19.25
C ARG A 29 11.82 -5.84 -18.29
N VAL A 30 10.99 -6.06 -17.29
CA VAL A 30 10.70 -5.08 -16.24
C VAL A 30 11.32 -5.56 -14.93
N SER A 31 12.11 -4.70 -14.28
CA SER A 31 12.60 -4.97 -12.93
C SER A 31 11.48 -4.75 -11.91
N PRO A 32 11.21 -5.70 -10.99
CA PRO A 32 10.17 -5.56 -9.99
C PRO A 32 10.61 -4.53 -8.94
N GLN A 33 10.22 -3.27 -9.14
CA GLN A 33 10.46 -2.15 -8.23
C GLN A 33 9.14 -1.51 -7.83
N ARG A 34 9.11 -0.81 -6.68
CA ARG A 34 7.91 -0.08 -6.22
C ARG A 34 7.37 0.88 -7.30
N GLY A 35 8.27 1.57 -8.01
CA GLY A 35 7.92 2.51 -9.08
C GLY A 35 7.31 1.86 -10.33
N ALA A 36 7.54 0.56 -10.55
CA ALA A 36 6.98 -0.18 -11.68
C ALA A 36 5.51 -0.61 -11.45
N HIS A 37 5.01 -0.59 -10.21
CA HIS A 37 3.62 -0.91 -9.94
C HIS A 37 2.67 0.12 -10.56
N GLY A 38 1.64 -0.35 -11.26
CA GLY A 38 0.70 0.50 -11.99
C GLY A 38 1.20 0.95 -13.37
N GLN A 39 2.44 0.60 -13.76
CA GLN A 39 2.92 0.85 -15.11
C GLN A 39 2.09 0.05 -16.12
N ARG A 40 1.59 0.71 -17.17
CA ARG A 40 0.84 0.08 -18.27
C ARG A 40 1.78 -0.20 -19.44
N LEU A 41 1.97 -1.47 -19.77
CA LEU A 41 2.68 -1.91 -20.96
C LEU A 41 1.65 -2.09 -22.08
N VAL A 42 1.94 -1.55 -23.26
CA VAL A 42 1.06 -1.61 -24.43
C VAL A 42 1.84 -2.22 -25.59
N CYS A 43 1.27 -3.26 -26.18
CA CYS A 43 1.70 -3.83 -27.45
C CYS A 43 0.78 -3.27 -28.54
N SER A 44 1.36 -2.66 -29.56
CA SER A 44 0.66 -2.06 -30.69
C SER A 44 1.13 -2.70 -31.99
N ALA A 45 0.20 -3.22 -32.79
CA ALA A 45 0.46 -3.78 -34.10
C ALA A 45 -0.13 -2.87 -35.19
N THR A 46 0.71 -2.44 -36.13
CA THR A 46 0.34 -1.60 -37.27
C THR A 46 0.48 -2.37 -38.57
N ASN A 47 -0.43 -2.16 -39.51
CA ASN A 47 -0.37 -2.77 -40.85
C ASN A 47 -0.13 -1.68 -41.91
N GLU A 48 0.76 -1.95 -42.87
CA GLU A 48 1.06 -1.05 -43.99
C GLU A 48 -0.13 -0.81 -44.93
N ALA A 49 -1.10 -1.74 -44.97
CA ALA A 49 -2.36 -1.58 -45.69
C ALA A 49 -3.22 -0.41 -45.14
N GLY A 50 -2.84 0.14 -43.99
CA GLY A 50 -3.54 1.22 -43.30
C GLY A 50 -4.60 0.68 -42.34
N GLY A 51 -5.10 1.57 -41.48
CA GLY A 51 -6.07 1.27 -40.43
C GLY A 51 -5.60 1.71 -39.05
N ASP A 52 -6.49 1.59 -38.06
CA ASP A 52 -6.14 1.86 -36.66
C ASP A 52 -5.23 0.74 -36.11
N PRO A 53 -4.20 1.08 -35.31
CA PRO A 53 -3.34 0.08 -34.70
C PRO A 53 -4.14 -0.83 -33.78
N ALA A 54 -3.87 -2.13 -33.85
CA ALA A 54 -4.39 -3.08 -32.89
C ALA A 54 -3.56 -3.00 -31.62
N GLU A 55 -4.16 -2.53 -30.54
CA GLU A 55 -3.49 -2.37 -29.25
C GLU A 55 -4.02 -3.36 -28.20
N THR A 56 -3.10 -3.94 -27.44
CA THR A 56 -3.39 -4.68 -26.22
C THR A 56 -2.45 -4.22 -25.12
N GLY A 57 -2.86 -4.30 -23.86
CA GLY A 57 -2.01 -3.85 -22.77
C GLY A 57 -2.22 -4.61 -21.47
N VAL A 58 -1.16 -4.61 -20.67
CA VAL A 58 -1.12 -5.23 -19.35
C VAL A 58 -0.63 -4.21 -18.33
N THR A 59 -1.25 -4.19 -17.16
CA THR A 59 -0.81 -3.36 -16.04
C THR A 59 0.06 -4.18 -15.11
N VAL A 60 1.26 -3.69 -14.82
CA VAL A 60 2.21 -4.35 -13.94
C VAL A 60 1.74 -4.23 -12.49
N SER A 61 1.63 -5.35 -11.78
CA SER A 61 1.34 -5.38 -10.34
C SER A 61 2.55 -5.94 -9.59
N VAL A 62 3.33 -5.06 -8.96
CA VAL A 62 4.43 -5.44 -8.06
C VAL A 62 3.93 -5.43 -6.62
N LEU A 63 4.17 -6.50 -5.87
CA LEU A 63 3.86 -6.59 -4.44
C LEU A 63 5.02 -6.01 -3.63
N PHE A 64 4.72 -5.16 -2.65
CA PHE A 64 5.72 -4.56 -1.78
C PHE A 64 5.10 -4.08 -0.46
N PRO A 65 5.89 -4.02 0.62
CA PRO A 65 5.39 -3.58 1.91
C PRO A 65 5.13 -2.06 1.98
N PRO A 66 4.23 -1.58 2.84
CA PRO A 66 4.10 -0.15 3.10
C PRO A 66 5.30 0.35 3.93
N GLU A 67 5.32 1.64 4.19
CA GLU A 67 6.20 2.24 5.19
C GLU A 67 5.71 1.89 6.60
N PRO A 68 6.61 1.85 7.60
CA PRO A 68 6.22 1.62 8.99
C PRO A 68 5.11 2.58 9.42
N PRO A 69 4.08 2.09 10.13
CA PRO A 69 2.98 2.92 10.58
C PRO A 69 3.46 4.01 11.53
N THR A 70 2.83 5.17 11.43
CA THR A 70 3.10 6.35 12.27
C THR A 70 1.81 6.83 12.92
N ILE A 71 1.95 7.38 14.13
CA ILE A 71 0.84 7.95 14.88
C ILE A 71 0.88 9.47 14.72
N GLU A 72 -0.17 10.03 14.11
CA GLU A 72 -0.38 11.46 14.00
C GLU A 72 -1.38 11.93 15.08
N GLY A 73 -1.25 13.19 15.54
CA GLY A 73 -2.11 13.78 16.57
C GLY A 73 -1.58 13.71 18.00
N LEU A 74 -0.41 13.08 18.22
CA LEU A 74 0.31 13.11 19.50
C LEU A 74 1.44 14.15 19.44
N GLU A 75 1.11 15.42 19.68
CA GLU A 75 2.08 16.53 19.61
C GLU A 75 3.05 16.56 20.80
N SER A 76 2.65 16.00 21.94
CA SER A 76 3.42 15.98 23.17
C SER A 76 3.30 14.62 23.84
N PRO A 77 4.41 14.07 24.41
CA PRO A 77 4.33 12.86 25.23
C PRO A 77 3.54 13.11 26.52
N GLN A 78 3.37 14.37 26.92
CA GLN A 78 2.61 14.77 28.11
C GLN A 78 1.28 15.40 27.71
N VAL A 79 0.20 14.80 28.20
CA VAL A 79 -1.17 15.22 27.89
C VAL A 79 -1.93 15.33 29.20
N ARG A 80 -2.81 16.34 29.33
CA ARG A 80 -3.48 16.60 30.60
C ARG A 80 -4.66 15.64 30.76
N ALA A 81 -4.83 15.14 31.99
CA ALA A 81 -6.01 14.36 32.34
C ALA A 81 -7.28 15.19 32.10
N GLY A 82 -8.29 14.57 31.49
CA GLY A 82 -9.52 15.23 31.05
C GLY A 82 -9.51 15.71 29.60
N ASP A 83 -8.34 15.76 28.94
CA ASP A 83 -8.27 16.11 27.52
C ASP A 83 -8.71 14.92 26.64
N THR A 84 -9.31 15.22 25.49
CA THR A 84 -9.63 14.22 24.46
C THR A 84 -8.63 14.35 23.33
N LEU A 85 -7.96 13.26 23.00
CA LEU A 85 -7.05 13.18 21.86
C LEU A 85 -7.69 12.47 20.69
N ARG A 86 -7.40 12.97 19.50
CA ARG A 86 -7.69 12.31 18.24
C ARG A 86 -6.38 11.78 17.67
N LEU A 87 -6.20 10.47 17.73
CA LEU A 87 -5.03 9.81 17.17
C LEU A 87 -5.38 9.20 15.82
N VAL A 88 -4.46 9.31 14.87
CA VAL A 88 -4.61 8.74 13.53
C VAL A 88 -3.41 7.86 13.24
N CYS A 89 -3.68 6.59 12.93
CA CYS A 89 -2.62 5.70 12.46
C CYS A 89 -2.56 5.74 10.95
N VAL A 90 -1.36 5.99 10.43
CA VAL A 90 -1.08 6.13 9.01
C VAL A 90 0.08 5.25 8.63
N ALA A 91 -0.13 4.35 7.67
CA ALA A 91 0.93 3.69 6.90
C ALA A 91 0.83 4.15 5.44
N ARG A 92 1.98 4.40 4.81
CA ARG A 92 2.04 4.96 3.45
C ARG A 92 2.49 3.90 2.46
N GLY A 93 1.82 3.85 1.31
CA GLY A 93 2.10 2.87 0.26
C GLY A 93 1.64 1.46 0.61
N GLY A 94 2.34 0.47 0.06
CA GLY A 94 1.97 -0.95 0.13
C GLY A 94 1.12 -1.38 -1.06
N ASN A 95 1.43 -2.55 -1.60
CA ASN A 95 0.54 -3.26 -2.52
C ASN A 95 0.51 -4.75 -2.12
N PRO A 96 -0.64 -5.27 -1.62
CA PRO A 96 -1.91 -4.57 -1.43
C PRO A 96 -1.84 -3.48 -0.32
N PRO A 97 -2.84 -2.57 -0.25
CA PRO A 97 -2.92 -1.59 0.83
C PRO A 97 -2.93 -2.26 2.21
N PRO A 98 -2.22 -1.70 3.21
CA PRO A 98 -2.11 -2.34 4.51
C PRO A 98 -3.38 -2.23 5.35
N SER A 99 -3.58 -3.22 6.21
CA SER A 99 -4.60 -3.19 7.26
C SER A 99 -3.97 -2.70 8.57
N LEU A 100 -4.51 -1.60 9.10
CA LEU A 100 -4.02 -0.97 10.33
C LEU A 100 -4.94 -1.30 11.51
N HIS A 101 -4.34 -1.51 12.67
CA HIS A 101 -5.07 -1.66 13.93
C HIS A 101 -4.34 -0.96 15.08
N TRP A 102 -5.14 -0.60 16.08
CA TRP A 102 -4.70 0.08 17.28
C TRP A 102 -4.63 -0.91 18.44
N ASP A 103 -3.48 -0.94 19.11
CA ASP A 103 -3.30 -1.69 20.35
C ASP A 103 -2.98 -0.77 21.51
N LYS A 104 -3.75 -0.92 22.59
CA LYS A 104 -3.49 -0.29 23.87
C LYS A 104 -2.65 -1.24 24.73
N VAL A 105 -1.34 -1.03 24.76
CA VAL A 105 -0.45 -1.78 25.66
C VAL A 105 -0.67 -1.24 27.07
N ARG A 106 -1.34 -2.04 27.90
CA ARG A 106 -1.41 -1.77 29.35
C ARG A 106 0.00 -1.93 29.92
N GLY A 107 0.55 -0.85 30.47
CA GLY A 107 1.83 -0.92 31.19
C GLY A 107 1.78 -2.04 32.24
N HIS A 108 2.77 -2.93 32.20
CA HIS A 108 2.87 -4.01 33.16
C HIS A 108 3.37 -3.45 34.51
N TRP A 109 2.48 -3.19 35.45
CA TRP A 109 2.83 -3.28 36.87
C TRP A 109 1.59 -3.61 37.69
N GLU A 110 1.58 -4.87 38.12
CA GLU A 110 0.79 -5.47 39.21
C GLU A 110 -0.74 -5.33 39.16
N ARG A 111 -1.35 -6.40 38.62
CA ARG A 111 -2.60 -7.03 39.07
C ARG A 111 -3.63 -6.11 39.73
N TRP A 112 -4.61 -5.67 38.94
CA TRP A 112 -6.02 -5.63 39.39
C TRP A 112 -6.91 -6.10 38.23
N GLU A 113 -7.52 -7.27 38.44
CA GLU A 113 -8.67 -7.75 37.69
C GLU A 113 -9.88 -6.83 37.99
N HIS A 114 -10.94 -6.97 37.19
CA HIS A 114 -12.21 -6.22 37.27
C HIS A 114 -12.17 -4.86 36.59
N TRP A 115 -12.34 -4.84 35.27
CA TRP A 115 -13.26 -4.02 34.48
C TRP A 115 -12.89 -4.22 33.01
N GLY A 116 -13.42 -5.30 32.44
CA GLY A 116 -13.41 -5.54 31.00
C GLY A 116 -14.31 -4.51 30.32
N GLY A 117 -13.71 -3.58 29.59
CA GLY A 117 -14.38 -2.73 28.62
C GLY A 117 -13.62 -2.80 27.32
N ALA A 118 -13.93 -3.80 26.49
CA ALA A 118 -13.54 -3.78 25.09
C ALA A 118 -14.34 -2.66 24.41
N LEU A 119 -13.70 -1.51 24.17
CA LEU A 119 -14.24 -0.52 23.25
C LEU A 119 -13.76 -0.93 21.85
N GLY A 120 -14.73 -1.28 21.01
CA GLY A 120 -14.52 -1.94 19.73
C GLY A 120 -13.72 -1.09 18.76
N ALA A 121 -12.77 -1.76 18.10
CA ALA A 121 -12.08 -1.27 16.92
C ALA A 121 -13.11 -0.94 15.83
N LEU A 122 -13.26 0.34 15.50
CA LEU A 122 -13.96 0.78 14.30
C LEU A 122 -13.01 1.60 13.44
N GLY A 123 -12.35 0.90 12.51
CA GLY A 123 -11.47 1.53 11.53
C GLY A 123 -10.74 0.51 10.65
N GLN A 124 -11.48 -0.33 9.93
CA GLN A 124 -10.90 -1.20 8.89
C GLN A 124 -10.63 -0.35 7.64
N GLY A 125 -9.39 0.12 7.46
CA GLY A 125 -8.97 0.88 6.28
C GLY A 125 -7.57 1.49 6.44
N ALA A 126 -7.00 2.00 5.34
CA ALA A 126 -5.67 2.62 5.27
C ALA A 126 -5.49 3.93 6.09
N GLY A 127 -6.39 4.18 7.04
CA GLY A 127 -6.41 5.32 7.96
C GLY A 127 -7.42 5.04 9.06
N GLY A 128 -6.96 4.44 10.16
CA GLY A 128 -7.79 4.17 11.34
C GLY A 128 -7.75 5.36 12.30
N THR A 129 -8.90 5.97 12.58
CA THR A 129 -8.98 7.10 13.53
C THR A 129 -9.56 6.64 14.85
N GLU A 130 -8.85 6.89 15.96
CA GLU A 130 -9.33 6.60 17.31
C GLU A 130 -9.45 7.90 18.12
N SER A 131 -10.55 8.05 18.86
CA SER A 131 -10.76 9.16 19.79
C SER A 131 -10.62 8.63 21.21
N VAL A 132 -9.57 9.06 21.89
CA VAL A 132 -9.21 8.58 23.23
C VAL A 132 -9.51 9.68 24.23
N GLY A 133 -10.44 9.42 25.16
CA GLY A 133 -10.69 10.28 26.32
C GLY A 133 -9.73 9.95 27.46
N MET A 134 -9.06 10.95 28.04
CA MET A 134 -8.15 10.74 29.17
C MET A 134 -8.91 10.91 30.48
N GLY A 135 -9.02 9.84 31.27
CA GLY A 135 -9.70 9.85 32.56
C GLY A 135 -8.93 10.62 33.64
N HIS A 136 -9.60 10.96 34.74
CA HIS A 136 -9.13 11.85 35.82
C HIS A 136 -7.90 11.32 36.62
N TRP A 137 -7.33 10.16 36.27
CA TRP A 137 -6.08 9.65 36.87
C TRP A 137 -5.16 8.94 35.86
N ASP A 138 -5.39 9.13 34.56
CA ASP A 138 -4.49 8.61 33.53
C ASP A 138 -3.33 9.59 33.32
N THR A 139 -2.37 9.56 34.24
CA THR A 139 -1.03 10.08 33.93
C THR A 139 -0.50 9.16 32.84
N VAL A 140 -0.18 9.71 31.67
CA VAL A 140 0.56 9.14 30.52
C VAL A 140 1.29 7.81 30.81
N TRP A 141 0.58 6.67 30.78
CA TRP A 141 1.23 5.34 30.86
C TRP A 141 0.51 4.27 30.03
N GLY A 142 -0.33 4.68 29.08
CA GLY A 142 -0.71 3.80 27.97
C GLY A 142 0.39 3.85 26.92
N HIS A 143 1.11 2.75 26.71
CA HIS A 143 1.94 2.63 25.51
C HIS A 143 0.98 2.26 24.38
N TRP A 144 0.96 3.07 23.32
CA TRP A 144 0.08 2.85 22.17
C TRP A 144 0.95 2.39 21.03
N GLU A 145 0.57 1.29 20.43
CA GLU A 145 1.25 0.76 19.26
C GLU A 145 0.25 0.72 18.12
N CYS A 146 0.72 1.11 16.93
CA CYS A 146 -0.01 0.86 15.71
C CYS A 146 0.76 -0.17 14.89
N TRP A 147 0.06 -1.19 14.43
CA TRP A 147 0.64 -2.33 13.76
C TRP A 147 -0.06 -2.58 12.42
N GLU A 148 0.71 -3.12 11.48
CA GLU A 148 0.22 -3.65 10.21
C GLU A 148 0.04 -5.17 10.29
N HIS A 149 -1.03 -5.70 9.71
CA HIS A 149 -1.23 -7.15 9.51
C HIS A 149 -1.08 -7.52 8.03
N TRP A 150 -0.48 -8.70 7.79
CA TRP A 150 -0.23 -9.30 6.47
C TRP A 150 -1.24 -10.38 6.14
#